data_AF-A0A0J7K232-F1
#
_entry.id   AF-A0A0J7K232-F1
#
_cell.length_a   1.000
_cell.length_b   1.000
_cell.length_c   1.000
_cell.angle_alpha   90.00
_cell.angle_beta   90.00
_cell.angle_gamma   90.00
#
_symmetry.space_group_name_H-M   'P 1'
#
loop_
_entity.id
_entity.type
_entity.pdbx_description
1 polymer ?
#
loop_
_entity_poly.entity_id
_entity_poly.type
_entity_poly.pdbx_seq_one_letter_code
_entity_poly.pdbx_strand_id
1 'polypeptide(L)'
;MKKILNIDKGLIVLRTYEAEKKLNDKLRNYLAEVIISLELKDDLDKRLLCDRLHMISQKIVEIFPTETKEIYIDIDYSSGICNTGKGKLYNKWYNKRRQLVNLNLIPGGRKGRQGIKQIDKINVSTEVHDALLWLRNSSQPWPKVLEYWQLTSSLRWLELIKGDLSIGEYMAQYPALDNEKGYTLLELDFERKYTDKHMKFFVNWPKLSVFLFEKLSLKLKDFSNNEVSDDLRTLKVLTGLSNLFPAINVRKQTKNIKEWRPSKAEIQESFFLHVK
;
A
#
# COMPACT_ATOMS: atom_id res chain seq x y z
N MET A 1 22.50 21.29 6.11
CA MET A 1 23.95 20.98 6.04
C MET A 1 24.80 21.83 6.98
N LYS A 2 24.86 23.17 6.88
CA LYS A 2 25.68 23.99 7.81
C LYS A 2 25.41 23.73 9.31
N LYS A 3 24.15 23.46 9.71
CA LYS A 3 23.80 23.06 11.10
C LYS A 3 24.29 21.67 11.52
N ILE A 4 24.50 20.74 10.58
CA ILE A 4 25.00 19.37 10.84
C ILE A 4 26.46 19.42 11.29
N LEU A 5 27.24 20.34 10.71
CA LEU A 5 28.67 20.51 10.97
C LEU A 5 28.99 21.24 12.28
N ASN A 6 27.99 21.79 12.99
CA ASN A 6 28.19 22.52 14.25
C ASN A 6 27.85 21.69 15.50
N ILE A 7 27.57 20.40 15.34
CA ILE A 7 27.40 19.46 16.46
C ILE A 7 28.71 18.70 16.63
N ASP A 8 29.10 18.38 17.86
CA ASP A 8 30.38 17.71 18.20
C ASP A 8 30.72 16.54 17.27
N LYS A 9 29.73 15.68 16.99
CA LYS A 9 29.88 14.54 16.06
C LYS A 9 30.06 14.94 14.60
N GLY A 10 29.40 16.01 14.15
CA GLY A 10 29.56 16.55 12.80
C GLY A 10 30.93 17.19 12.59
N LEU A 11 31.47 17.85 13.61
CA LEU A 11 32.83 18.38 13.61
C LEU A 11 33.87 17.27 13.51
N ILE A 12 33.69 16.16 14.24
CA ILE A 12 34.57 14.99 14.15
C ILE A 12 34.59 14.44 12.71
N VAL A 13 33.42 14.24 12.09
CA VAL A 13 33.33 13.76 10.69
C VAL A 13 34.07 14.71 9.74
N LEU A 14 33.88 16.02 9.89
CA LEU A 14 34.51 17.03 9.04
C LEU A 14 36.05 17.02 9.19
N ARG A 15 36.55 17.06 10.43
CA ARG A 15 38.00 17.09 10.72
C ARG A 15 38.70 15.81 10.26
N THR A 16 38.06 14.66 10.42
CA THR A 16 38.63 13.38 9.99
C THR A 16 38.66 13.31 8.47
N TYR A 17 37.62 13.79 7.80
CA TYR A 17 37.61 13.91 6.34
C TYR A 17 38.64 14.90 5.81
N GLU A 18 38.84 16.04 6.48
CA GLU A 18 39.85 17.02 6.09
C GLU A 18 41.26 16.42 6.08
N ALA A 19 41.56 15.54 7.04
CA ALA A 19 42.83 14.84 7.19
C ALA A 19 43.00 13.65 6.22
N GLU A 20 41.99 12.78 6.11
CA GLU A 20 42.10 11.51 5.38
C GLU A 20 41.53 11.57 3.95
N LYS A 21 40.78 12.63 3.61
CA LYS A 21 40.02 12.79 2.36
C LYS A 21 39.07 11.63 2.06
N LYS A 22 38.67 10.87 3.07
CA LYS A 22 37.76 9.73 2.95
C LYS A 22 36.98 9.53 4.23
N LEU A 23 35.74 9.05 4.12
CA LEU A 23 34.97 8.59 5.27
C LEU A 23 35.02 7.06 5.35
N ASN A 24 35.31 6.54 6.54
CA ASN A 24 35.13 5.12 6.85
C ASN A 24 33.66 4.81 7.18
N ASP A 25 33.30 3.52 7.23
CA ASP A 25 31.91 3.12 7.44
C ASP A 25 31.30 3.63 8.75
N LYS A 26 32.12 3.69 9.81
CA LYS A 26 31.72 4.21 11.12
C LYS A 26 31.32 5.68 11.03
N LEU A 27 32.13 6.52 10.39
CA LEU A 27 31.85 7.94 10.18
C LEU A 27 30.63 8.14 9.27
N ARG A 28 30.47 7.32 8.22
CA ARG A 28 29.28 7.35 7.34
C ARG A 28 27.99 7.05 8.10
N ASN A 29 28.01 6.05 8.99
CA ASN A 29 26.88 5.72 9.85
C ASN A 29 26.56 6.85 10.84
N TYR A 30 27.58 7.49 11.41
CA TYR A 30 27.38 8.65 12.29
C TYR A 30 26.80 9.85 11.54
N LEU A 31 27.33 10.14 10.34
CA LEU A 31 26.81 11.21 9.50
C LEU A 31 25.32 11.00 9.20
N ALA A 32 24.95 9.79 8.75
CA ALA A 32 23.56 9.45 8.48
C ALA A 32 22.67 9.63 9.72
N GLU A 33 23.12 9.19 10.90
CA GLU A 33 22.37 9.33 12.15
C GLU A 33 22.13 10.78 12.57
N VAL A 34 23.16 11.63 12.47
CA VAL A 34 23.06 13.06 12.80
C VAL A 34 22.11 13.76 11.82
N ILE A 35 22.22 13.45 10.53
CA ILE A 35 21.35 14.01 9.50
C ILE A 35 19.88 13.67 9.78
N ILE A 36 19.57 12.39 10.02
CA ILE A 36 18.21 11.95 10.32
C ILE A 36 17.69 12.61 11.60
N SER A 37 18.51 12.68 12.64
CA SER A 37 18.10 13.31 13.91
C SER A 37 17.76 14.79 13.73
N LEU A 38 18.48 15.49 12.84
CA LEU A 38 18.18 16.88 12.51
C LEU A 38 16.95 17.03 11.61
N GLU A 39 16.74 16.12 10.66
CA GLU A 39 15.54 16.14 9.81
C GLU A 39 14.25 15.96 10.62
N LEU A 40 14.32 15.20 11.73
CA LEU A 40 13.21 14.93 12.64
C LEU A 40 13.12 15.90 13.82
N LYS A 41 14.04 16.87 13.95
CA LYS A 41 14.12 17.73 15.14
C LYS A 41 12.84 18.53 15.39
N ASP A 42 12.27 19.08 14.33
CA ASP A 42 11.08 19.94 14.41
C ASP A 42 9.78 19.12 14.35
N ASP A 43 9.82 17.92 13.75
CA ASP A 43 8.70 16.99 13.64
C ASP A 43 9.21 15.55 13.74
N LEU A 44 8.93 14.93 14.89
CA LEU A 44 9.35 13.56 15.21
C LEU A 44 8.61 12.50 14.37
N ASP A 45 7.42 12.80 13.84
CA ASP A 45 6.63 11.88 13.00
C ASP A 45 6.79 12.16 11.50
N LYS A 46 7.72 13.06 11.14
CA LYS A 46 7.99 13.42 9.76
C LYS A 46 8.37 12.19 8.92
N ARG A 47 7.63 12.02 7.83
CA ARG A 47 7.92 11.01 6.81
C ARG A 47 9.04 11.50 5.89
N LEU A 48 10.01 10.63 5.62
CA LEU A 48 11.07 10.90 4.65
C LEU A 48 10.78 10.14 3.35
N LEU A 49 10.37 10.90 2.35
CA LEU A 49 10.13 10.41 0.99
C LEU A 49 11.44 10.25 0.21
N CYS A 50 11.35 9.49 -0.88
CA CYS A 50 12.43 9.23 -1.84
C CYS A 50 13.20 10.51 -2.22
N ASP A 51 12.49 11.52 -2.72
CA ASP A 51 13.07 12.76 -3.20
C ASP A 51 13.86 13.48 -2.11
N ARG A 52 13.37 13.41 -0.86
CA ARG A 52 14.06 14.02 0.27
C ARG A 52 15.37 13.31 0.58
N LEU A 53 15.37 11.98 0.57
CA LEU A 53 16.57 11.17 0.77
C LEU A 53 17.59 11.40 -0.35
N HIS A 54 17.13 11.52 -1.60
CA HIS A 54 17.98 11.84 -2.75
C HIS A 54 18.61 13.23 -2.63
N MET A 55 17.83 14.23 -2.23
CA MET A 55 18.34 15.59 -2.02
C MET A 55 19.35 15.64 -0.87
N ILE A 56 19.16 14.83 0.18
CA ILE A 56 20.13 14.70 1.27
C ILE A 56 21.42 14.04 0.76
N SER A 57 21.34 12.94 0.01
CA SER A 57 22.54 12.27 -0.51
C SER A 57 23.33 13.15 -1.47
N GLN A 58 22.65 13.94 -2.32
CA GLN A 58 23.30 14.95 -3.17
C GLN A 58 24.12 15.94 -2.34
N LYS A 59 23.52 16.50 -1.29
CA LYS A 59 24.21 17.43 -0.39
C LYS A 59 25.39 16.80 0.34
N ILE A 60 25.33 15.50 0.65
CA ILE A 60 26.47 14.79 1.24
C ILE A 60 27.64 14.77 0.25
N VAL A 61 27.40 14.42 -1.02
CA VAL A 61 28.43 14.40 -2.07
C VAL A 61 29.02 15.79 -2.31
N GLU A 62 28.21 16.84 -2.26
CA GLU A 62 28.69 18.23 -2.37
C GLU A 62 29.70 18.61 -1.28
N ILE A 63 29.53 18.10 -0.05
CA ILE A 63 30.43 18.39 1.09
C ILE A 63 31.60 17.41 1.16
N PHE A 64 31.37 16.17 0.76
CA PHE A 64 32.35 15.09 0.79
C PHE A 64 32.51 14.50 -0.63
N PRO A 65 33.30 15.15 -1.51
CA PRO A 65 33.42 14.75 -2.92
C PRO A 65 33.87 13.31 -3.19
N THR A 66 34.50 12.62 -2.22
CA THR A 66 34.88 11.20 -2.39
C THR A 66 33.76 10.22 -2.05
N GLU A 67 32.62 10.72 -1.57
CA GLU A 67 31.44 9.92 -1.30
C GLU A 67 30.54 9.86 -2.54
N THR A 68 29.72 8.82 -2.65
CA THR A 68 28.74 8.67 -3.72
C THR A 68 27.33 8.51 -3.14
N LYS A 69 26.29 8.77 -3.94
CA LYS A 69 24.90 8.74 -3.45
C LYS A 69 24.51 7.36 -2.97
N GLU A 70 25.00 6.33 -3.65
CA GLU A 70 24.77 4.90 -3.44
C GLU A 70 25.19 4.41 -2.06
N ILE A 71 26.15 5.09 -1.44
CA ILE A 71 26.59 4.78 -0.07
C ILE A 71 25.45 5.03 0.93
N TYR A 72 24.56 5.98 0.62
CA TYR A 72 23.56 6.52 1.55
C TYR A 72 22.13 6.13 1.19
N ILE A 73 21.84 5.98 -0.10
CA ILE A 73 20.54 5.59 -0.64
C ILE A 73 20.71 4.45 -1.64
N ASP A 74 19.73 3.56 -1.71
CA ASP A 74 19.66 2.53 -2.74
C ASP A 74 19.00 3.11 -3.99
N ILE A 75 19.70 3.09 -5.14
CA ILE A 75 19.21 3.63 -6.41
C ILE A 75 19.06 2.47 -7.39
N ASP A 76 17.90 2.34 -8.01
CA ASP A 76 17.73 1.48 -9.16
C ASP A 76 18.25 2.18 -10.41
N TYR A 77 19.35 1.69 -10.98
CA TYR A 77 19.99 2.28 -12.16
C TYR A 77 19.16 2.15 -13.44
N SER A 78 18.21 1.21 -13.50
CA SER A 78 17.35 1.04 -14.68
C SER A 78 16.26 2.12 -14.77
N SER A 79 15.81 2.63 -13.62
CA SER A 79 14.74 3.62 -13.51
C SER A 79 15.22 4.99 -13.04
N GLY A 80 16.42 5.08 -12.45
CA GLY A 80 16.94 6.28 -11.77
C GLY A 80 16.20 6.61 -10.47
N ILE A 81 15.26 5.76 -10.04
CA ILE A 81 14.41 5.95 -8.87
C ILE A 81 15.12 5.38 -7.64
N CYS A 82 15.09 6.13 -6.53
CA CYS A 82 15.62 5.62 -5.27
C CYS A 82 14.62 4.64 -4.62
N ASN A 83 15.11 3.45 -4.27
CA ASN A 83 14.35 2.42 -3.57
C ASN A 83 14.14 2.86 -2.12
N THR A 84 12.92 3.25 -1.77
CA THR A 84 12.52 3.78 -0.45
C THR A 84 12.49 2.73 0.68
N GLY A 85 13.32 1.69 0.62
CA GLY A 85 13.41 0.64 1.63
C GLY A 85 14.83 0.22 2.00
N LYS A 86 15.86 0.83 1.40
CA LYS A 86 17.27 0.44 1.58
C LYS A 86 18.19 1.66 1.58
N GLY A 87 19.36 1.52 2.20
CA GLY A 87 20.39 2.57 2.33
C GLY A 87 20.54 3.12 3.75
N LYS A 88 21.73 3.67 4.06
CA LYS A 88 22.08 4.14 5.41
C LYS A 88 21.10 5.19 5.95
N LEU A 89 20.67 6.14 5.12
CA LEU A 89 19.75 7.21 5.55
C LEU A 89 18.37 6.65 5.90
N TYR A 90 17.81 5.79 5.03
CA TYR A 90 16.53 5.15 5.28
C TYR A 90 16.59 4.27 6.54
N ASN A 91 17.62 3.43 6.66
CA ASN A 91 17.79 2.55 7.81
C ASN A 91 17.88 3.33 9.14
N LYS A 92 18.62 4.45 9.15
CA LYS A 92 18.72 5.33 10.33
C LYS A 92 17.38 5.97 10.67
N TRP A 93 16.64 6.46 9.68
CA TRP A 93 15.29 7.00 9.87
C TRP A 93 14.31 5.93 10.40
N TYR A 94 14.28 4.76 9.77
CA TYR A 94 13.41 3.65 10.15
C TYR A 94 13.66 3.21 11.60
N ASN A 95 14.92 2.97 11.96
CA ASN A 95 15.31 2.58 13.31
C ASN A 95 14.96 3.66 14.35
N LYS A 96 15.20 4.94 14.02
CA LYS A 96 14.85 6.06 14.91
C LYS A 96 13.34 6.14 15.11
N ARG A 97 12.55 6.00 14.03
CA ARG A 97 11.09 6.01 14.09
C ARG A 97 10.56 4.85 14.92
N ARG A 98 11.10 3.64 14.75
CA ARG A 98 10.77 2.47 15.59
C ARG A 98 11.03 2.73 17.08
N GLN A 99 12.18 3.31 17.42
CA GLN A 99 12.49 3.68 18.81
C GLN A 99 11.47 4.69 19.36
N LEU A 100 11.12 5.72 18.59
CA LEU A 100 10.13 6.72 18.99
C LEU A 100 8.73 6.12 19.19
N VAL A 101 8.31 5.18 18.32
CA VAL A 101 7.04 4.44 18.48
C VAL A 101 7.07 3.56 19.73
N ASN A 102 8.15 2.79 19.95
CA ASN A 102 8.28 1.92 21.12
C ASN A 102 8.26 2.70 22.44
N LEU A 103 8.76 3.94 22.42
CA LEU A 103 8.74 4.86 23.56
C LEU A 103 7.43 5.67 23.66
N ASN A 104 6.45 5.41 22.80
CA ASN A 104 5.18 6.16 22.69
C ASN A 104 5.36 7.67 22.47
N LEU A 105 6.49 8.10 21.89
CA LEU A 105 6.78 9.51 21.57
C LEU A 105 6.12 9.96 20.27
N ILE A 106 5.83 9.02 19.37
CA ILE A 106 5.04 9.24 18.16
C ILE A 106 4.01 8.12 18.01
N PRO A 107 2.86 8.37 17.36
CA PRO A 107 1.87 7.34 17.14
C PRO A 107 2.44 6.22 16.25
N GLY A 108 2.47 4.99 16.78
CA GLY A 108 2.52 3.79 15.95
C GLY A 108 1.34 3.85 15.00
N GLY A 109 1.61 3.83 13.69
CA GLY A 109 0.69 4.36 12.68
C GLY A 109 -0.78 4.07 12.93
N ARG A 110 -1.50 5.08 13.45
CA ARG A 110 -2.94 5.39 13.30
C ARG A 110 -3.28 6.61 14.18
N LYS A 111 -3.57 7.76 13.55
CA LYS A 111 -4.62 8.67 14.06
C LYS A 111 -5.92 8.14 13.46
N GLY A 112 -6.66 7.38 14.26
CA GLY A 112 -7.91 6.74 13.87
C GLY A 112 -8.54 6.04 15.06
N ARG A 113 -9.04 6.87 15.99
CA ARG A 113 -10.02 6.62 17.07
C ARG A 113 -9.77 5.47 18.06
N GLN A 114 -9.89 5.85 19.33
CA GLN A 114 -9.91 5.02 20.52
C GLN A 114 -10.82 3.80 20.35
N GLY A 115 -10.26 2.61 20.59
CA GLY A 115 -11.02 1.37 20.55
C GLY A 115 -10.18 0.10 20.39
N ILE A 116 -8.99 -0.01 21.00
CA ILE A 116 -8.28 -1.29 21.06
C ILE A 116 -8.28 -1.76 22.51
N LYS A 117 -9.36 -2.44 22.91
CA LYS A 117 -9.24 -3.48 23.93
C LYS A 117 -8.70 -4.72 23.22
N GLN A 118 -7.54 -5.18 23.68
CA GLN A 118 -6.98 -6.52 23.50
C GLN A 118 -7.14 -7.14 22.10
N ILE A 119 -6.15 -6.89 21.25
CA ILE A 119 -5.77 -7.89 20.25
C ILE A 119 -4.69 -8.74 20.93
N ASP A 120 -5.01 -10.02 21.15
CA ASP A 120 -4.04 -11.01 21.57
C ASP A 120 -2.76 -10.86 20.75
N LYS A 121 -1.63 -10.77 21.45
CA LYS A 121 -0.29 -10.68 20.86
C LYS A 121 -0.05 -11.95 20.02
N ILE A 122 -0.46 -11.92 18.76
CA ILE A 122 0.13 -12.78 17.74
C ILE A 122 1.59 -12.33 17.67
N ASN A 123 2.50 -13.21 18.06
CA ASN A 123 3.93 -12.98 18.03
C ASN A 123 4.39 -13.01 16.56
N VAL A 124 4.07 -11.95 15.82
CA VAL A 124 4.42 -11.81 14.41
C VAL A 124 5.92 -11.64 14.31
N SER A 125 6.57 -12.47 13.48
CA SER A 125 8.02 -12.35 13.26
C SER A 125 8.37 -10.98 12.68
N THR A 126 9.56 -10.49 12.99
CA THR A 126 10.09 -9.22 12.45
C THR A 126 10.05 -9.19 10.93
N GLU A 127 10.29 -10.34 10.29
CA GLU A 127 10.27 -10.52 8.84
C GLU A 127 8.88 -10.26 8.23
N VAL A 128 7.81 -10.81 8.82
CA VAL A 128 6.44 -10.60 8.33
C VAL A 128 6.02 -9.14 8.51
N HIS A 129 6.43 -8.49 9.60
CA HIS A 129 6.15 -7.07 9.84
C HIS A 129 6.86 -6.17 8.82
N ASP A 130 8.14 -6.43 8.56
CA ASP A 130 8.94 -5.67 7.60
C ASP A 130 8.39 -5.85 6.17
N ALA A 131 7.95 -7.06 5.80
CA ALA A 131 7.29 -7.34 4.53
C ALA A 131 5.96 -6.57 4.38
N LEU A 132 5.13 -6.52 5.44
CA LEU A 132 3.88 -5.74 5.44
C LEU A 132 4.15 -4.26 5.21
N LEU A 133 5.14 -3.71 5.91
CA LEU A 133 5.48 -2.30 5.76
C LEU A 133 6.00 -2.01 4.36
N TRP A 134 6.82 -2.90 3.79
CA TRP A 134 7.32 -2.76 2.43
C TRP A 134 6.16 -2.72 1.42
N LEU A 135 5.20 -3.64 1.52
CA LEU A 135 4.02 -3.68 0.63
C LEU A 135 3.15 -2.41 0.71
N ARG A 136 3.18 -1.71 1.83
CA ARG A 136 2.44 -0.44 2.00
C ARG A 136 3.14 0.76 1.36
N ASN A 137 4.41 0.63 0.99
CA ASN A 137 5.23 1.72 0.48
C ASN A 137 5.84 1.42 -0.90
N SER A 138 5.64 0.22 -1.44
CA SER A 138 6.28 -0.23 -2.68
C SER A 138 5.35 -1.14 -3.47
N SER A 139 5.37 -0.99 -4.80
CA SER A 139 4.61 -1.81 -5.75
C SER A 139 5.50 -2.56 -6.75
N GLN A 140 6.83 -2.40 -6.66
CA GLN A 140 7.81 -3.02 -7.54
C GLN A 140 9.10 -3.35 -6.77
N PRO A 141 9.88 -4.36 -7.20
CA PRO A 141 9.64 -5.22 -8.36
C PRO A 141 8.57 -6.31 -8.09
N TRP A 142 7.80 -6.69 -9.11
CA TRP A 142 6.68 -7.63 -8.97
C TRP A 142 7.00 -8.97 -8.27
N PRO A 143 8.14 -9.64 -8.53
CA PRO A 143 8.50 -10.87 -7.80
C PRO A 143 8.57 -10.66 -6.28
N LYS A 144 9.06 -9.49 -5.83
CA LYS A 144 9.15 -9.11 -4.42
C LYS A 144 7.77 -8.84 -3.83
N VAL A 145 6.88 -8.21 -4.62
CA VAL A 145 5.47 -8.04 -4.25
C VAL A 145 4.84 -9.39 -3.99
N LEU A 146 4.96 -10.35 -4.92
CA LEU A 146 4.37 -11.69 -4.77
C LEU A 146 4.90 -12.41 -3.52
N GLU A 147 6.21 -12.42 -3.32
CA GLU A 147 6.89 -13.02 -2.16
C GLU A 147 6.32 -12.45 -0.85
N TYR A 148 6.31 -11.12 -0.70
CA TYR A 148 5.85 -10.47 0.51
C TYR A 148 4.34 -10.54 0.67
N TRP A 149 3.58 -10.52 -0.43
CA TRP A 149 2.14 -10.67 -0.41
C TRP A 149 1.76 -12.02 0.18
N GLN A 150 2.41 -13.08 -0.29
CA GLN A 150 2.24 -14.42 0.28
C GLN A 150 2.67 -14.45 1.75
N LEU A 151 3.86 -13.95 2.10
CA LEU A 151 4.34 -13.97 3.49
C LEU A 151 3.37 -13.30 4.48
N THR A 152 2.67 -12.25 4.03
CA THR A 152 1.82 -11.40 4.87
C THR A 152 0.32 -11.71 4.81
N SER A 153 -0.07 -12.70 3.99
CA SER A 153 -1.47 -13.01 3.66
C SER A 153 -2.37 -13.16 4.89
N SER A 154 -1.94 -13.91 5.91
CA SER A 154 -2.75 -14.12 7.12
C SER A 154 -3.07 -12.82 7.87
N LEU A 155 -2.13 -11.87 7.91
CA LEU A 155 -2.35 -10.58 8.60
C LEU A 155 -3.20 -9.64 7.76
N ARG A 156 -2.96 -9.57 6.45
CA ARG A 156 -3.79 -8.75 5.55
C ARG A 156 -5.24 -9.26 5.52
N TRP A 157 -5.44 -10.57 5.58
CA TRP A 157 -6.77 -11.18 5.71
C TRP A 157 -7.46 -10.79 7.03
N LEU A 158 -6.74 -10.80 8.14
CA LEU A 158 -7.26 -10.33 9.42
C LEU A 158 -7.59 -8.83 9.38
N GLU A 159 -6.73 -8.00 8.76
CA GLU A 159 -6.98 -6.57 8.56
C GLU A 159 -8.22 -6.33 7.69
N LEU A 160 -8.44 -7.14 6.65
CA LEU A 160 -9.60 -7.02 5.77
C LEU A 160 -10.91 -7.40 6.45
N ILE A 161 -10.93 -8.47 7.26
CA ILE A 161 -12.17 -8.94 7.91
C ILE A 161 -12.47 -8.22 9.22
N LYS A 162 -11.44 -7.96 10.04
CA LYS A 162 -11.59 -7.40 11.39
C LYS A 162 -11.20 -5.94 11.47
N GLY A 163 -10.64 -5.37 10.41
CA GLY A 163 -10.27 -3.96 10.40
C GLY A 163 -11.46 -3.05 10.13
N ASP A 164 -11.32 -1.81 10.57
CA ASP A 164 -12.30 -0.75 10.33
C ASP A 164 -12.08 -0.03 8.98
N LEU A 165 -11.30 -0.64 8.07
CA LEU A 165 -11.02 -0.04 6.76
C LEU A 165 -12.17 -0.32 5.81
N SER A 166 -12.61 0.71 5.10
CA SER A 166 -13.38 0.51 3.88
C SER A 166 -12.55 -0.20 2.82
N ILE A 167 -13.22 -0.80 1.83
CA ILE A 167 -12.55 -1.47 0.71
C ILE A 167 -11.59 -0.50 0.00
N GLY A 168 -12.03 0.74 -0.25
CA GLY A 168 -11.18 1.75 -0.89
C GLY A 168 -9.94 2.10 -0.08
N GLU A 169 -10.06 2.21 1.24
CA GLU A 169 -8.91 2.46 2.14
C GLU A 169 -7.95 1.27 2.19
N TYR A 170 -8.48 0.04 2.19
CA TYR A 170 -7.64 -1.16 2.10
C TYR A 170 -6.89 -1.22 0.77
N MET A 171 -7.57 -0.97 -0.35
CA MET A 171 -6.92 -0.96 -1.68
C MET A 171 -5.83 0.12 -1.75
N ALA A 172 -6.11 1.33 -1.26
CA ALA A 172 -5.15 2.44 -1.22
C ALA A 172 -3.97 2.19 -0.25
N GLN A 173 -4.12 1.29 0.73
CA GLN A 173 -3.06 0.95 1.67
C GLN A 173 -1.92 0.18 0.99
N TYR A 174 -2.19 -0.53 -0.11
CA TYR A 174 -1.22 -1.37 -0.80
C TYR A 174 -1.08 -0.92 -2.27
N PRO A 175 -0.07 -0.10 -2.62
CA PRO A 175 0.08 0.47 -3.95
C PRO A 175 0.11 -0.56 -5.10
N ALA A 176 0.51 -1.80 -4.82
CA ALA A 176 0.52 -2.87 -5.81
C ALA A 176 -0.89 -3.29 -6.30
N LEU A 177 -1.95 -2.99 -5.53
CA LEU A 177 -3.34 -3.29 -5.91
C LEU A 177 -3.88 -2.36 -7.00
N ASP A 178 -3.28 -1.18 -7.17
CA ASP A 178 -3.64 -0.22 -8.22
C ASP A 178 -2.90 -0.50 -9.55
N ASN A 179 -2.05 -1.52 -9.58
CA ASN A 179 -1.35 -1.96 -10.79
C ASN A 179 -2.29 -2.77 -11.71
N GLU A 180 -2.00 -2.83 -13.01
CA GLU A 180 -2.69 -3.69 -13.99
C GLU A 180 -2.81 -5.16 -13.55
N LYS A 181 -1.80 -5.67 -12.83
CA LYS A 181 -1.80 -7.05 -12.29
C LYS A 181 -2.24 -7.12 -10.83
N GLY A 182 -2.66 -6.01 -10.23
CA GLY A 182 -3.04 -5.91 -8.82
C GLY A 182 -4.16 -6.87 -8.44
N TYR A 183 -5.10 -7.13 -9.35
CA TYR A 183 -6.19 -8.09 -9.12
C TYR A 183 -5.67 -9.52 -8.83
N THR A 184 -4.54 -9.93 -9.42
CA THR A 184 -3.95 -11.26 -9.20
C THR A 184 -3.51 -11.47 -7.76
N LEU A 185 -3.19 -10.38 -7.03
CA LEU A 185 -2.85 -10.45 -5.61
C LEU A 185 -4.07 -10.80 -4.75
N LEU A 186 -5.25 -10.34 -5.14
CA LEU A 186 -6.52 -10.70 -4.50
C LEU A 186 -6.90 -12.14 -4.82
N GLU A 187 -6.67 -12.58 -6.05
CA GLU A 187 -6.83 -13.99 -6.45
C GLU A 187 -5.93 -14.91 -5.62
N LEU A 188 -4.65 -14.55 -5.44
CA LEU A 188 -3.71 -15.32 -4.61
C LEU A 188 -4.19 -15.48 -3.17
N ASP A 189 -4.71 -14.42 -2.55
CA ASP A 189 -5.27 -14.53 -1.20
C ASP A 189 -6.54 -15.40 -1.17
N PHE A 190 -7.41 -15.26 -2.18
CA PHE A 190 -8.61 -16.07 -2.32
C PHE A 190 -8.27 -17.56 -2.45
N GLU A 191 -7.35 -17.91 -3.35
CA GLU A 191 -6.89 -19.29 -3.58
C GLU A 191 -6.25 -19.89 -2.34
N ARG A 192 -5.45 -19.10 -1.62
CA ARG A 192 -4.84 -19.55 -0.37
C ARG A 192 -5.89 -19.85 0.71
N LYS A 193 -6.93 -19.01 0.80
CA LYS A 193 -7.99 -19.19 1.79
C LYS A 193 -8.96 -20.30 1.41
N TYR A 194 -9.22 -20.46 0.11
CA TYR A 194 -10.25 -21.31 -0.47
C TYR A 194 -9.64 -22.18 -1.57
N THR A 195 -8.74 -23.07 -1.17
CA THR A 195 -7.93 -23.91 -2.07
C THR A 195 -8.75 -24.77 -3.03
N ASP A 196 -9.97 -25.14 -2.66
CA ASP A 196 -10.87 -25.94 -3.50
C ASP A 196 -11.86 -25.11 -4.31
N LYS A 197 -11.79 -23.77 -4.27
CA LYS A 197 -12.78 -22.88 -4.91
C LYS A 197 -12.28 -22.16 -6.15
N HIS A 198 -11.02 -22.36 -6.54
CA HIS A 198 -10.48 -21.81 -7.77
C HIS A 198 -11.39 -22.13 -8.97
N MET A 199 -11.67 -21.12 -9.80
CA MET A 199 -12.54 -21.20 -10.98
C MET A 199 -13.98 -21.70 -10.75
N LYS A 200 -14.43 -21.91 -9.51
CA LYS A 200 -15.81 -22.40 -9.27
C LYS A 200 -16.86 -21.46 -9.82
N PHE A 201 -16.61 -20.15 -9.84
CA PHE A 201 -17.52 -19.20 -10.47
C PHE A 201 -17.64 -19.48 -11.97
N PHE A 202 -16.52 -19.63 -12.67
CA PHE A 202 -16.47 -19.92 -14.10
C PHE A 202 -17.12 -21.28 -14.43
N VAL A 203 -16.77 -22.34 -13.69
CA VAL A 203 -17.33 -23.68 -13.88
C VAL A 203 -18.84 -23.70 -13.65
N ASN A 204 -19.34 -22.96 -12.66
CA ASN A 204 -20.77 -22.88 -12.36
C ASN A 204 -21.50 -21.79 -13.16
N TRP A 205 -20.79 -20.99 -13.97
CA TRP A 205 -21.36 -19.88 -14.71
C TRP A 205 -22.52 -20.31 -15.62
N PRO A 206 -22.44 -21.41 -16.39
CA PRO A 206 -23.56 -21.82 -17.26
C PRO A 206 -24.86 -22.08 -16.48
N LYS A 207 -24.78 -22.67 -15.30
CA LYS A 207 -25.94 -22.91 -14.44
C LYS A 207 -26.44 -21.62 -13.80
N LEU A 208 -25.52 -20.79 -13.30
CA LEU A 208 -25.84 -19.53 -12.66
C LEU A 208 -26.44 -18.54 -13.66
N SER A 209 -25.93 -18.48 -14.89
CA SER A 209 -26.38 -17.56 -15.93
C SER A 209 -27.81 -17.84 -16.35
N VAL A 210 -28.20 -19.12 -16.49
CA VAL A 210 -29.61 -19.53 -16.74
C VAL A 210 -30.51 -19.05 -15.61
N PHE A 211 -30.13 -19.32 -14.35
CA PHE A 211 -30.90 -18.88 -13.19
C PHE A 211 -31.05 -17.35 -13.13
N LEU A 212 -29.96 -16.60 -13.35
CA LEU A 212 -29.99 -15.15 -13.35
C LEU A 212 -30.81 -14.60 -14.52
N PHE A 213 -30.72 -15.23 -15.69
CA PHE A 213 -31.50 -14.87 -16.87
C PHE A 213 -33.00 -14.94 -16.60
N GLU A 214 -33.47 -16.04 -16.02
CA GLU A 214 -34.88 -16.22 -15.63
C GLU A 214 -35.33 -15.16 -14.63
N LYS A 215 -34.48 -14.77 -13.67
CA LYS A 215 -34.83 -13.71 -12.72
C LYS A 215 -34.88 -12.33 -13.37
N LEU A 216 -34.02 -12.08 -14.34
CA LEU A 216 -33.97 -10.82 -15.09
C LEU A 216 -35.14 -10.69 -16.05
N SER A 217 -35.55 -11.76 -16.74
CA SER A 217 -36.68 -11.74 -17.67
C SER A 217 -38.02 -11.43 -16.99
N LEU A 218 -38.18 -11.79 -15.72
CA LEU A 218 -39.33 -11.40 -14.92
C LEU A 218 -39.37 -9.91 -14.57
N LYS A 219 -38.21 -9.22 -14.55
CA LYS A 219 -38.10 -7.80 -14.19
C LYS A 219 -38.00 -6.87 -15.39
N LEU A 220 -37.43 -7.35 -16.50
CA LEU A 220 -37.07 -6.56 -17.67
C LEU A 220 -37.87 -7.05 -18.87
N LYS A 221 -38.80 -6.22 -19.37
CA LYS A 221 -39.72 -6.57 -20.47
C LYS A 221 -38.99 -6.96 -21.77
N ASP A 222 -37.84 -6.34 -22.04
CA ASP A 222 -37.07 -6.53 -23.27
C ASP A 222 -35.95 -7.58 -23.13
N PHE A 223 -35.95 -8.35 -22.05
CA PHE A 223 -34.93 -9.36 -21.76
C PHE A 223 -35.32 -10.69 -22.41
N SER A 224 -35.38 -10.70 -23.75
CA SER A 224 -35.74 -11.88 -24.54
C SER A 224 -34.54 -12.75 -24.90
N ASN A 225 -34.79 -14.05 -24.98
CA ASN A 225 -33.85 -15.09 -25.38
C ASN A 225 -33.92 -15.30 -26.90
N ASN A 226 -33.78 -14.22 -27.67
CA ASN A 226 -33.53 -14.38 -29.12
C ASN A 226 -32.29 -15.29 -29.24
N GLU A 227 -32.18 -16.13 -30.27
CA GLU A 227 -30.99 -16.97 -30.43
C GLU A 227 -29.75 -16.08 -30.52
N VAL A 228 -28.97 -16.06 -29.44
CA VAL A 228 -27.75 -15.27 -29.34
C VAL A 228 -26.63 -16.19 -28.86
N SER A 229 -25.40 -15.92 -29.30
CA SER A 229 -24.22 -16.63 -28.81
C SER A 229 -24.13 -16.62 -27.29
N ASP A 230 -23.49 -17.65 -26.73
CA ASP A 230 -23.31 -17.79 -25.27
C ASP A 230 -22.59 -16.57 -24.65
N ASP A 231 -21.68 -15.95 -25.40
CA ASP A 231 -20.99 -14.72 -25.00
C ASP A 231 -21.97 -13.54 -24.87
N LEU A 232 -22.87 -13.37 -25.83
CA LEU A 232 -23.82 -12.26 -25.78
C LEU A 232 -24.92 -12.52 -24.74
N ARG A 233 -25.26 -13.79 -24.47
CA ARG A 233 -26.09 -14.15 -23.29
C ARG A 233 -25.38 -13.78 -21.99
N THR A 234 -24.09 -14.09 -21.87
CA THR A 234 -23.26 -13.75 -20.71
C THR A 234 -23.21 -12.24 -20.49
N LEU A 235 -22.94 -11.46 -21.55
CA LEU A 235 -22.95 -10.00 -21.50
C LEU A 235 -24.33 -9.44 -21.09
N LYS A 236 -25.42 -9.97 -21.65
CA LYS A 236 -26.79 -9.57 -21.26
C LYS A 236 -27.06 -9.83 -19.77
N VAL A 237 -26.67 -10.99 -19.25
CA VAL A 237 -26.87 -11.35 -17.84
C VAL A 237 -26.03 -10.44 -16.94
N LEU A 238 -24.75 -10.23 -17.26
CA LEU A 238 -23.87 -9.35 -16.49
C LEU A 238 -24.38 -7.91 -16.49
N THR A 239 -24.62 -7.31 -17.65
CA THR A 239 -25.15 -5.93 -17.73
C THR A 239 -26.52 -5.77 -17.05
N GLY A 240 -27.35 -6.81 -17.08
CA GLY A 240 -28.65 -6.83 -16.42
C GLY A 240 -28.58 -6.96 -14.89
N LEU A 241 -27.50 -7.51 -14.32
CA LEU A 241 -27.41 -7.97 -12.93
C LEU A 241 -27.81 -6.91 -11.90
N SER A 242 -27.43 -5.66 -12.13
CA SER A 242 -27.76 -4.49 -11.30
C SER A 242 -29.28 -4.30 -11.09
N ASN A 243 -30.11 -4.76 -12.03
CA ASN A 243 -31.57 -4.67 -11.96
C ASN A 243 -32.18 -5.66 -10.96
N LEU A 244 -31.43 -6.70 -10.56
CA LEU A 244 -31.85 -7.62 -9.51
C LEU A 244 -31.86 -6.94 -8.14
N PHE A 245 -31.02 -5.93 -7.93
CA PHE A 245 -30.85 -5.25 -6.65
C PHE A 245 -31.78 -4.02 -6.52
N PRO A 246 -32.36 -3.78 -5.32
CA PRO A 246 -33.12 -2.57 -5.06
C PRO A 246 -32.19 -1.35 -4.94
N ALA A 247 -32.70 -0.16 -5.27
CA ALA A 247 -31.99 1.09 -4.97
C ALA A 247 -32.09 1.38 -3.47
N ILE A 248 -30.94 1.45 -2.80
CA ILE A 248 -30.81 1.69 -1.35
C ILE A 248 -30.37 3.14 -1.12
N ASN A 249 -30.98 3.83 -0.15
CA ASN A 249 -30.56 5.17 0.25
C ASN A 249 -29.15 5.12 0.86
N VAL A 250 -28.26 5.98 0.35
CA VAL A 250 -26.90 6.16 0.88
C VAL A 250 -26.91 7.32 1.87
N ARG A 251 -26.47 7.06 3.11
CA ARG A 251 -26.29 8.10 4.13
C ARG A 251 -24.90 8.72 3.99
N LYS A 252 -24.80 10.04 3.86
CA LYS A 252 -23.52 10.75 3.93
C LYS A 252 -23.06 10.87 5.39
N GLN A 253 -21.78 10.65 5.65
CA GLN A 253 -21.19 10.59 7.01
C GLN A 253 -21.08 11.93 7.75
N THR A 254 -21.51 13.05 7.16
CA THR A 254 -21.39 14.39 7.76
C THR A 254 -22.71 14.89 8.33
N LYS A 255 -22.64 15.60 9.47
CA LYS A 255 -23.76 16.02 10.35
C LYS A 255 -24.90 16.83 9.68
N ASN A 256 -24.79 17.21 8.41
CA ASN A 256 -25.71 18.15 7.75
C ASN A 256 -26.32 17.66 6.41
N ILE A 257 -26.41 16.35 6.11
CA ILE A 257 -26.88 15.94 4.76
C ILE A 257 -28.04 14.92 4.74
N LYS A 258 -29.05 15.30 3.95
CA LYS A 258 -30.17 14.51 3.42
C LYS A 258 -29.71 13.18 2.81
N GLU A 259 -30.48 12.13 3.05
CA GLU A 259 -30.34 10.84 2.39
C GLU A 259 -30.35 11.03 0.86
N TRP A 260 -29.42 10.40 0.15
CA TRP A 260 -29.40 10.37 -1.31
C TRP A 260 -29.76 8.97 -1.79
N ARG A 261 -30.70 8.89 -2.73
CA ARG A 261 -31.08 7.63 -3.36
C ARG A 261 -30.52 7.60 -4.78
N PRO A 262 -29.60 6.68 -5.12
CA PRO A 262 -29.12 6.55 -6.48
C PRO A 262 -30.26 6.13 -7.41
N SER A 263 -30.27 6.72 -8.59
CA SER A 263 -31.12 6.33 -9.70
C SER A 263 -30.71 4.96 -10.23
N LYS A 264 -31.59 4.33 -11.02
CA LYS A 264 -31.28 3.05 -11.66
C LYS A 264 -30.12 3.14 -12.65
N ALA A 265 -29.99 4.27 -13.35
CA ALA A 265 -28.87 4.53 -14.25
C ALA A 265 -27.54 4.56 -13.49
N GLU A 266 -27.47 5.28 -12.37
CA GLU A 266 -26.26 5.36 -11.53
C GLU A 266 -25.87 3.99 -10.95
N ILE A 267 -26.85 3.18 -10.54
CA ILE A 267 -26.58 1.81 -10.07
C ILE A 267 -26.00 0.96 -11.21
N GLN A 268 -26.57 1.03 -12.42
CA GLN A 268 -26.09 0.29 -13.58
C GLN A 268 -24.65 0.68 -13.95
N GLU A 269 -24.35 1.99 -14.00
CA GLU A 269 -23.01 2.50 -14.27
C GLU A 269 -21.98 2.09 -13.21
N SER A 270 -22.40 2.00 -11.94
CA SER A 270 -21.51 1.60 -10.85
C SER A 270 -21.20 0.10 -10.77
N PHE A 271 -22.03 -0.76 -11.38
CA PHE A 271 -21.95 -2.21 -11.19
C PHE A 271 -20.81 -2.85 -12.02
N PHE A 272 -20.61 -2.38 -13.24
CA PHE A 272 -19.51 -2.79 -14.12
C PHE A 272 -18.85 -1.55 -14.71
N LEU A 273 -17.83 -1.04 -14.01
CA LEU A 273 -17.16 0.23 -14.35
C LEU A 273 -16.46 0.21 -15.73
N HIS A 274 -16.13 -0.96 -16.29
CA HIS A 274 -15.29 -1.08 -17.49
C HIS A 274 -15.69 -2.21 -18.47
N VAL A 275 -16.94 -2.68 -18.47
CA VAL A 275 -17.43 -3.65 -19.48
C VAL A 275 -18.30 -2.94 -20.52
N LYS A 276 -17.79 -1.82 -21.05
CA LYS A 276 -18.38 -1.09 -22.19
C LYS A 276 -17.31 -0.91 -23.26
#